data_AF-A0A399CXE9-F1
#
_entry.id   AF-A0A399CXE9-F1
#
_cell.length_a   1.000
_cell.length_b   1.000
_cell.length_c   1.000
_cell.angle_alpha   90.00
_cell.angle_beta   90.00
_cell.angle_gamma   90.00
#
_symmetry.space_group_name_H-M   'P 1'
#
loop_
_entity.id
_entity.type
_entity.pdbx_description
1 polymer ?
#
loop_
_entity_poly.entity_id
_entity_poly.type
_entity_poly.pdbx_seq_one_letter_code
_entity_poly.pdbx_strand_id
1 'polypeptide(L)'
;MFNLVKYYVDLINNSGAIKLTAKGFLPTKIVHNIYNQGFLEEYQFSSGISKLYKESDSLTVNLTKLLAELAGLTKKRNSKLSLTKNGEKIASDNQKLFELIFKTMTQKFSWAYYDGYEDELIGQHGYGFSLILLSKYGAEKRFDSFYAEKYFKAFPQFIETITPTYGTAEQYASNCYSIRTFERFLSYFGLVEIEKHGKMLERRNIIRTTELFDKLIKVRPHNNGS
;
A
#
# COMPACT_ATOMS: atom_id res chain seq x y z
N MET A 1 -6.66 -0.35 -4.20
CA MET A 1 -6.19 0.99 -3.75
C MET A 1 -6.73 2.11 -4.65
N PHE A 2 -6.40 2.13 -5.94
CA PHE A 2 -6.88 3.18 -6.85
C PHE A 2 -8.40 3.41 -6.77
N ASN A 3 -9.21 2.36 -6.90
CA ASN A 3 -10.68 2.47 -6.81
C ASN A 3 -11.16 3.02 -5.46
N LEU A 4 -10.48 2.67 -4.37
CA LEU A 4 -10.82 3.16 -3.03
C LEU A 4 -10.55 4.66 -2.90
N VAL A 5 -9.41 5.14 -3.41
CA VAL A 5 -9.09 6.57 -3.45
C VAL A 5 -10.02 7.32 -4.39
N LYS A 6 -10.31 6.76 -5.58
CA LYS A 6 -11.24 7.36 -6.54
C LYS A 6 -12.62 7.55 -5.92
N TYR A 7 -13.16 6.51 -5.30
CA TYR A 7 -14.43 6.58 -4.59
C TYR A 7 -14.42 7.61 -3.46
N TYR A 8 -13.35 7.65 -2.67
CA TYR A 8 -13.18 8.63 -1.60
C TYR A 8 -13.16 10.08 -2.11
N VAL A 9 -12.42 10.35 -3.19
CA VAL A 9 -12.36 11.68 -3.83
C VAL A 9 -13.73 12.07 -4.38
N ASP A 10 -14.43 11.16 -5.06
CA ASP A 10 -15.76 11.39 -5.62
C ASP A 10 -16.80 11.66 -4.52
N LEU A 11 -16.74 10.90 -3.42
CA LEU A 11 -17.60 11.11 -2.26
C LEU A 11 -17.45 12.52 -1.69
N ILE A 12 -16.20 13.00 -1.55
CA ILE A 12 -15.93 14.36 -1.07
C ILE A 12 -16.41 15.40 -2.08
N ASN A 13 -16.13 15.18 -3.38
CA ASN A 13 -16.52 16.09 -4.46
C ASN A 13 -18.04 16.28 -4.48
N ASN A 14 -18.79 15.18 -4.46
CA ASN A 14 -20.26 15.17 -4.50
C ASN A 14 -20.87 15.77 -3.23
N SER A 15 -20.22 15.60 -2.08
CA SER A 15 -20.67 16.18 -0.81
C SER A 15 -20.27 17.65 -0.65
N GLY A 16 -19.36 18.16 -1.48
CA GLY A 16 -18.67 19.44 -1.32
C GLY A 16 -17.68 19.47 -0.16
N ALA A 17 -18.11 19.05 1.03
CA ALA A 17 -17.24 18.87 2.19
C ALA A 17 -17.79 17.84 3.18
N ILE A 18 -16.89 17.09 3.82
CA ILE A 18 -17.21 16.16 4.91
C ILE A 18 -16.84 16.80 6.24
N LYS A 19 -17.80 16.89 7.18
CA LYS A 19 -17.52 17.30 8.56
C LYS A 19 -16.75 16.19 9.27
N LEU A 20 -15.57 16.49 9.78
CA LEU A 20 -14.73 15.57 10.55
C LEU A 20 -15.18 15.52 12.01
N THR A 21 -14.77 14.46 12.71
CA THR A 21 -14.87 14.39 14.18
C THR A 21 -13.97 15.44 14.85
N ALA A 22 -14.14 15.67 16.15
CA ALA A 22 -13.29 16.59 16.91
C ALA A 22 -11.79 16.26 16.82
N LYS A 23 -11.44 14.98 16.63
CA LYS A 23 -10.06 14.51 16.46
C LYS A 23 -9.58 14.50 15.00
N GLY A 24 -10.37 15.04 14.07
CA GLY A 24 -9.99 15.08 12.64
C GLY A 24 -10.17 13.76 11.88
N PHE A 25 -10.89 12.80 12.44
CA PHE A 25 -11.24 11.54 11.77
C PHE A 25 -12.51 11.66 10.93
N LEU A 26 -12.65 10.78 9.94
CA LEU A 26 -13.89 10.56 9.20
C LEU A 26 -14.99 10.07 10.17
N PRO A 27 -16.23 10.56 10.03
CA PRO A 27 -17.36 10.02 10.79
C PRO A 27 -17.60 8.54 10.47
N THR A 28 -18.06 7.76 11.47
CA THR A 28 -18.35 6.32 11.33
C THR A 28 -19.20 5.98 10.11
N LYS A 29 -20.24 6.78 9.80
CA LYS A 29 -21.08 6.57 8.61
C LYS A 29 -20.28 6.64 7.30
N ILE A 30 -19.32 7.55 7.21
CA ILE A 30 -18.43 7.70 6.04
C ILE A 30 -17.43 6.55 5.99
N VAL A 31 -16.87 6.14 7.13
CA VAL A 31 -15.97 5.00 7.23
C VAL A 31 -16.64 3.72 6.71
N HIS A 32 -17.84 3.41 7.18
CA HIS A 32 -18.62 2.26 6.68
C HIS A 32 -18.95 2.39 5.19
N ASN A 33 -19.37 3.57 4.74
CA ASN A 33 -19.71 3.79 3.34
C ASN A 33 -18.52 3.52 2.40
N ILE A 34 -17.31 3.94 2.76
CA ILE A 34 -16.07 3.72 2.00
C ILE A 34 -15.68 2.23 2.05
N TYR A 35 -15.62 1.64 3.25
CA TYR A 35 -15.16 0.25 3.40
C TYR A 35 -16.10 -0.75 2.71
N ASN A 36 -17.42 -0.53 2.81
CA ASN A 36 -18.43 -1.42 2.24
C ASN A 36 -18.47 -1.41 0.71
N GLN A 37 -17.67 -0.57 0.03
CA GLN A 37 -17.46 -0.69 -1.42
C GLN A 37 -16.71 -1.98 -1.79
N GLY A 38 -16.02 -2.63 -0.84
CA GLY A 38 -15.39 -3.93 -1.06
C GLY A 38 -14.15 -3.90 -1.96
N PHE A 39 -13.53 -2.74 -2.18
CA PHE A 39 -12.35 -2.64 -3.05
C PHE A 39 -11.08 -3.23 -2.43
N LEU A 40 -10.96 -3.21 -1.10
CA LEU A 40 -9.86 -3.83 -0.36
C LEU A 40 -10.45 -4.44 0.91
N GLU A 41 -10.31 -5.75 1.05
CA GLU A 41 -10.80 -6.51 2.20
C GLU A 41 -9.72 -6.58 3.29
N GLU A 42 -10.12 -6.36 4.54
CA GLU A 42 -9.27 -6.63 5.70
C GLU A 42 -9.80 -7.85 6.47
N TYR A 43 -8.96 -8.88 6.58
CA TYR A 43 -9.32 -10.19 7.15
C TYR A 43 -10.01 -10.09 8.52
N GLN A 44 -9.57 -9.17 9.38
CA GLN A 44 -10.16 -8.98 10.71
C GLN A 44 -11.66 -8.66 10.69
N PHE A 45 -12.14 -8.00 9.62
CA PHE A 45 -13.56 -7.66 9.48
C PHE A 45 -14.33 -8.75 8.74
N SER A 46 -13.75 -9.34 7.69
CA SER A 46 -14.43 -10.40 6.92
C SER A 46 -14.54 -11.72 7.67
N SER A 47 -13.56 -12.04 8.52
CA SER A 47 -13.61 -13.22 9.41
C SER A 47 -14.48 -13.01 10.66
N GLY A 48 -14.95 -11.78 10.91
CA GLY A 48 -15.74 -11.45 12.11
C GLY A 48 -14.93 -11.34 13.41
N ILE A 49 -13.59 -11.40 13.35
CA ILE A 49 -12.70 -11.22 14.52
C ILE A 49 -12.88 -9.85 15.16
N SER A 50 -13.15 -8.82 14.35
CA SER A 50 -13.34 -7.45 14.80
C SER A 50 -14.44 -6.77 14.00
N LYS A 51 -15.01 -5.71 14.56
CA LYS A 51 -16.02 -4.88 13.89
C LYS A 51 -15.40 -3.54 13.50
N LEU A 52 -15.67 -3.09 12.29
CA LEU A 52 -15.34 -1.75 11.85
C LEU A 52 -16.22 -0.74 12.58
N TYR A 53 -15.63 0.25 13.26
CA TYR A 53 -16.40 1.30 13.95
C TYR A 53 -15.88 2.72 13.67
N LYS A 54 -14.55 2.90 13.67
CA LYS A 54 -13.89 4.20 13.45
C LYS A 54 -12.78 4.09 12.42
N GLU A 55 -12.34 5.23 11.89
CA GLU A 55 -11.31 5.31 10.85
C GLU A 55 -10.03 4.54 11.21
N SER A 56 -9.59 4.63 12.46
CA SER A 56 -8.36 3.97 12.93
C SER A 56 -8.45 2.45 13.00
N ASP A 57 -9.64 1.86 12.89
CA ASP A 57 -9.78 0.40 12.91
C ASP A 57 -9.37 -0.19 11.55
N SER A 58 -9.63 0.53 10.45
CA SER A 58 -9.32 0.09 9.09
C SER A 58 -8.04 0.74 8.57
N LEU A 59 -7.03 -0.08 8.33
CA LEU A 59 -5.76 0.36 7.75
C LEU A 59 -5.98 0.97 6.36
N THR A 60 -6.84 0.36 5.53
CA THR A 60 -7.04 0.77 4.14
C THR A 60 -7.85 2.06 4.00
N VAL A 61 -8.86 2.27 4.86
CA VAL A 61 -9.61 3.54 4.91
C VAL A 61 -8.73 4.67 5.42
N ASN A 62 -7.97 4.44 6.48
CA ASN A 62 -7.04 5.44 7.00
C ASN A 62 -5.94 5.78 5.97
N LEU A 63 -5.33 4.76 5.35
CA LEU A 63 -4.33 4.92 4.30
C LEU A 63 -4.88 5.72 3.11
N THR A 64 -6.12 5.46 2.69
CA THR A 64 -6.76 6.20 1.59
C THR A 64 -6.81 7.70 1.86
N LYS A 65 -7.21 8.09 3.07
CA LYS A 65 -7.22 9.49 3.49
C LYS A 65 -5.82 10.08 3.57
N LEU A 66 -4.84 9.36 4.12
CA LEU A 66 -3.45 9.81 4.19
C LEU A 66 -2.85 10.01 2.79
N LEU A 67 -3.07 9.08 1.87
CA LEU A 67 -2.60 9.21 0.48
C LEU A 67 -3.23 10.42 -0.20
N ALA A 68 -4.53 10.64 -0.04
CA ALA A 68 -5.20 11.81 -0.61
C ALA A 68 -4.67 13.14 -0.05
N GLU A 69 -4.35 13.18 1.25
CA GLU A 69 -3.75 14.35 1.90
C GLU A 69 -2.31 14.59 1.42
N LEU A 70 -1.46 13.56 1.41
CA LEU A 70 -0.06 13.63 0.94
C LEU A 70 0.05 13.95 -0.56
N ALA A 71 -0.94 13.52 -1.34
CA ALA A 71 -1.07 13.84 -2.76
C ALA A 71 -1.55 15.29 -3.00
N GLY A 72 -2.01 15.99 -1.96
CA GLY A 72 -2.59 17.34 -2.09
C GLY A 72 -3.96 17.35 -2.77
N LEU A 73 -4.69 16.23 -2.77
CA LEU A 73 -6.04 16.12 -3.33
C LEU A 73 -7.08 16.73 -2.38
N THR A 74 -6.88 16.55 -1.07
CA THR A 74 -7.79 17.05 -0.03
C THR A 74 -7.11 18.08 0.85
N LYS A 75 -7.93 18.88 1.53
CA LYS A 75 -7.49 19.84 2.56
C LYS A 75 -8.44 19.80 3.74
N LYS A 76 -7.91 20.10 4.93
CA LYS A 76 -8.69 20.26 6.17
C LYS A 76 -8.77 21.74 6.52
N ARG A 77 -9.98 22.27 6.74
CA ARG A 77 -10.20 23.64 7.24
C ARG A 77 -11.46 23.65 8.10
N ASN A 78 -11.39 24.25 9.29
CA ASN A 78 -12.53 24.40 10.21
C ASN A 78 -13.27 23.07 10.46
N SER A 79 -12.52 22.00 10.75
CA SER A 79 -13.03 20.62 10.94
C SER A 79 -13.83 20.07 9.76
N LYS A 80 -13.64 20.61 8.55
CA LYS A 80 -14.19 20.09 7.31
C LYS A 80 -13.06 19.62 6.39
N LEU A 81 -13.29 18.50 5.74
CA LEU A 81 -12.46 17.94 4.70
C LEU A 81 -13.11 18.22 3.35
N SER A 82 -12.40 18.86 2.44
CA SER A 82 -12.87 19.10 1.07
C SER A 82 -11.74 18.88 0.07
N LEU A 83 -12.07 18.85 -1.22
CA LEU A 83 -11.03 18.82 -2.26
C LEU A 83 -10.27 20.15 -2.32
N THR A 84 -9.01 20.07 -2.75
CA THR A 84 -8.27 21.22 -3.25
C THR A 84 -8.70 21.52 -4.69
N LYS A 85 -8.38 22.70 -5.23
CA LYS A 85 -8.62 23.01 -6.66
C LYS A 85 -7.93 21.99 -7.58
N ASN A 86 -6.76 21.51 -7.18
CA ASN A 86 -6.04 20.46 -7.91
C ASN A 86 -6.77 19.11 -7.78
N GLY A 87 -7.27 18.78 -6.59
CA GLY A 87 -8.09 17.59 -6.36
C GLY A 87 -9.34 17.57 -7.24
N GLU A 88 -10.08 18.67 -7.31
CA GLU A 88 -11.26 18.81 -8.19
C GLU A 88 -10.90 18.58 -9.66
N LYS A 89 -9.78 19.17 -10.12
CA LYS A 89 -9.31 19.04 -11.51
C LYS A 89 -8.88 17.60 -11.85
N ILE A 90 -8.21 16.91 -10.93
CA ILE A 90 -7.68 15.55 -11.17
C ILE A 90 -8.75 14.47 -10.93
N ALA A 91 -9.79 14.75 -10.15
CA ALA A 91 -10.81 13.77 -9.77
C ALA A 91 -11.46 13.06 -10.98
N SER A 92 -11.63 13.76 -12.11
CA SER A 92 -12.23 13.19 -13.33
C SER A 92 -11.21 12.53 -14.27
N ASP A 93 -9.90 12.70 -14.06
CA ASP A 93 -8.84 12.14 -14.88
C ASP A 93 -8.23 10.91 -14.18
N ASN A 94 -8.77 9.73 -14.51
CA ASN A 94 -8.37 8.48 -13.89
C ASN A 94 -6.87 8.18 -14.05
N GLN A 95 -6.27 8.52 -15.20
CA GLN A 95 -4.86 8.28 -15.44
C GLN A 95 -4.01 9.16 -14.52
N LYS A 96 -4.26 10.48 -14.51
CA LYS A 96 -3.50 11.40 -13.65
C LYS A 96 -3.71 11.09 -12.17
N LEU A 97 -4.93 10.71 -11.78
CA LEU A 97 -5.20 10.32 -10.39
C LEU A 97 -4.42 9.06 -10.02
N PHE A 98 -4.42 8.03 -10.89
CA PHE A 98 -3.67 6.81 -10.67
C PHE A 98 -2.17 7.10 -10.51
N GLU A 99 -1.58 7.84 -11.45
CA GLU A 99 -0.16 8.19 -11.43
C GLU A 99 0.22 8.95 -10.16
N LEU A 100 -0.61 9.91 -9.74
CA LEU A 100 -0.40 10.69 -8.53
C LEU A 100 -0.45 9.83 -7.28
N ILE A 101 -1.41 8.90 -7.17
CA ILE A 101 -1.55 8.02 -6.02
C ILE A 101 -0.42 6.98 -5.96
N PHE A 102 -0.05 6.41 -7.10
CA PHE A 102 1.06 5.45 -7.16
C PHE A 102 2.40 6.10 -6.78
N LYS A 103 2.67 7.32 -7.27
CA LYS A 103 3.85 8.12 -6.86
C LYS A 103 3.79 8.49 -5.38
N THR A 104 2.63 8.92 -4.88
CA THR A 104 2.48 9.27 -3.46
C THR A 104 2.73 8.07 -2.56
N MET A 105 2.21 6.89 -2.91
CA MET A 105 2.45 5.64 -2.18
C MET A 105 3.94 5.27 -2.12
N THR A 106 4.66 5.44 -3.23
CA THR A 106 6.06 4.99 -3.35
C THR A 106 7.07 6.02 -2.85
N GLN A 107 6.74 7.32 -2.91
CA GLN A 107 7.70 8.40 -2.67
C GLN A 107 7.41 9.27 -1.45
N LYS A 108 6.16 9.30 -0.94
CA LYS A 108 5.76 10.22 0.15
C LYS A 108 5.23 9.50 1.37
N PHE A 109 4.45 8.45 1.18
CA PHE A 109 3.93 7.65 2.28
C PHE A 109 5.02 6.74 2.83
N SER A 110 5.21 6.73 4.16
CA SER A 110 6.16 5.81 4.80
C SER A 110 5.52 4.42 4.96
N TRP A 111 6.13 3.40 4.36
CA TRP A 111 5.61 2.03 4.43
C TRP A 111 5.69 1.44 5.84
N ALA A 112 6.54 2.00 6.71
CA ALA A 112 6.71 1.61 8.11
C ALA A 112 5.55 2.02 9.02
N TYR A 113 4.67 2.92 8.56
CA TYR A 113 3.65 3.58 9.38
C TYR A 113 2.71 2.62 10.14
N TYR A 114 2.55 1.37 9.68
CA TYR A 114 1.60 0.41 10.23
C TYR A 114 2.20 -0.90 10.73
N ASP A 115 3.52 -1.11 10.68
CA ASP A 115 4.11 -2.45 10.93
C ASP A 115 5.01 -2.57 12.16
N GLY A 116 5.44 -1.45 12.76
CA GLY A 116 6.22 -1.47 13.99
C GLY A 116 7.63 -2.05 13.82
N TYR A 117 8.10 -2.22 12.58
CA TYR A 117 9.50 -2.53 12.33
C TYR A 117 10.36 -1.28 12.53
N GLU A 118 11.56 -1.45 13.06
CA GLU A 118 12.47 -0.34 13.41
C GLU A 118 13.00 0.38 12.16
N ASP A 119 13.38 -0.38 11.14
CA ASP A 119 13.89 0.19 9.90
C ASP A 119 12.74 0.73 9.04
N GLU A 120 12.81 2.01 8.67
CA GLU A 120 11.75 2.67 7.90
C GLU A 120 11.87 2.47 6.37
N LEU A 121 13.02 1.97 5.89
CA LEU A 121 13.42 1.97 4.49
C LEU A 121 13.29 0.60 3.80
N ILE A 122 13.30 -0.50 4.55
CA ILE A 122 13.15 -1.86 4.01
C ILE A 122 11.89 -1.95 3.13
N GLY A 123 12.05 -2.53 1.94
CA GLY A 123 11.02 -2.64 0.92
C GLY A 123 10.85 -1.35 0.09
N GLN A 124 10.62 -0.22 0.74
CA GLN A 124 10.31 1.04 0.05
C GLN A 124 11.52 1.60 -0.70
N HIS A 125 12.71 1.61 -0.10
CA HIS A 125 13.92 2.15 -0.73
C HIS A 125 14.21 1.48 -2.08
N GLY A 126 14.09 0.15 -2.13
CA GLY A 126 14.31 -0.64 -3.33
C GLY A 126 13.03 -1.08 -4.05
N TYR A 127 11.89 -0.39 -3.91
CA TYR A 127 10.62 -0.86 -4.48
C TYR A 127 10.72 -1.09 -6.01
N GLY A 128 11.46 -0.24 -6.72
CA GLY A 128 11.72 -0.41 -8.16
C GLY A 128 12.50 -1.68 -8.47
N PHE A 129 13.44 -2.08 -7.60
CA PHE A 129 14.14 -3.35 -7.72
C PHE A 129 13.18 -4.53 -7.52
N SER A 130 12.26 -4.45 -6.55
CA SER A 130 11.21 -5.46 -6.38
C SER A 130 10.32 -5.61 -7.62
N LEU A 131 9.98 -4.50 -8.29
CA LEU A 131 9.27 -4.54 -9.58
C LEU A 131 10.11 -5.23 -10.68
N ILE A 132 11.42 -4.99 -10.72
CA ILE A 132 12.33 -5.71 -11.65
C ILE A 132 12.35 -7.21 -11.36
N LEU A 133 12.45 -7.60 -10.09
CA LEU A 133 12.42 -9.01 -9.69
C LEU A 133 11.10 -9.68 -10.10
N LEU A 134 9.97 -9.01 -9.90
CA LEU A 134 8.66 -9.51 -10.34
C LEU A 134 8.52 -9.59 -11.85
N SER A 135 9.02 -8.60 -12.59
CA SER A 135 9.04 -8.67 -14.05
C SER A 135 9.87 -9.83 -14.59
N LYS A 136 10.87 -10.30 -13.84
CA LYS A 136 11.75 -11.41 -14.24
C LYS A 136 11.27 -12.78 -13.76
N TYR A 137 10.69 -12.85 -12.57
CA TYR A 137 10.40 -14.14 -11.90
C TYR A 137 8.92 -14.32 -11.53
N GLY A 138 8.11 -13.26 -11.60
CA GLY A 138 6.75 -13.20 -11.07
C GLY A 138 5.69 -13.95 -11.86
N ALA A 139 5.95 -14.30 -13.12
CA ALA A 139 5.03 -15.10 -13.92
C ALA A 139 4.79 -16.50 -13.31
N GLU A 140 5.81 -17.04 -12.64
CA GLU A 140 5.74 -18.29 -11.90
C GLU A 140 5.47 -18.06 -10.42
N LYS A 141 4.80 -19.03 -9.77
CA LYS A 141 4.59 -19.04 -8.33
C LYS A 141 5.92 -19.15 -7.59
N ARG A 142 6.25 -18.15 -6.77
CA ARG A 142 7.49 -18.13 -5.98
C ARG A 142 7.18 -17.68 -4.56
N PHE A 143 7.89 -18.23 -3.58
CA PHE A 143 7.79 -17.74 -2.20
C PHE A 143 8.25 -16.27 -2.12
N ASP A 144 7.64 -15.50 -1.25
CA ASP A 144 8.06 -14.14 -0.92
C ASP A 144 9.53 -14.09 -0.45
N SER A 145 9.99 -15.10 0.28
CA SER A 145 11.38 -15.26 0.69
C SER A 145 12.38 -15.33 -0.47
N PHE A 146 11.98 -15.87 -1.64
CA PHE A 146 12.83 -15.90 -2.84
C PHE A 146 13.14 -14.49 -3.37
N TYR A 147 12.18 -13.56 -3.21
CA TYR A 147 12.35 -12.16 -3.56
C TYR A 147 13.14 -11.42 -2.48
N ALA A 148 12.83 -11.67 -1.20
CA ALA A 148 13.55 -11.09 -0.08
C ALA A 148 15.05 -11.40 -0.15
N GLU A 149 15.43 -12.65 -0.41
CA GLU A 149 16.83 -13.08 -0.56
C GLU A 149 17.56 -12.25 -1.63
N LYS A 150 16.93 -12.01 -2.78
CA LYS A 150 17.52 -11.21 -3.86
C LYS A 150 17.56 -9.73 -3.53
N TYR A 151 16.53 -9.22 -2.88
CA TYR A 151 16.48 -7.84 -2.40
C TYR A 151 17.64 -7.57 -1.45
N PHE A 152 17.83 -8.40 -0.43
CA PHE A 152 18.90 -8.20 0.53
C PHE A 152 20.29 -8.54 0.01
N LYS A 153 20.41 -9.37 -1.03
CA LYS A 153 21.67 -9.51 -1.77
C LYS A 153 22.05 -8.20 -2.49
N ALA A 154 21.08 -7.42 -2.96
CA ALA A 154 21.32 -6.12 -3.59
C ALA A 154 21.47 -4.98 -2.56
N PHE A 155 20.86 -5.13 -1.38
CA PHE A 155 20.87 -4.13 -0.30
C PHE A 155 21.25 -4.75 1.06
N PRO A 156 22.49 -5.27 1.20
CA PRO A 156 22.91 -5.99 2.41
C PRO A 156 22.92 -5.11 3.66
N GLN A 157 23.11 -3.80 3.50
CA GLN A 157 23.16 -2.84 4.60
C GLN A 157 21.89 -2.83 5.46
N PHE A 158 20.74 -3.23 4.90
CA PHE A 158 19.49 -3.29 5.65
C PHE A 158 19.41 -4.46 6.62
N ILE A 159 20.29 -5.47 6.52
CA ILE A 159 20.37 -6.56 7.49
C ILE A 159 21.40 -6.24 8.57
N GLU A 160 22.53 -5.65 8.16
CA GLU A 160 23.69 -5.37 9.04
C GLU A 160 23.34 -4.45 10.22
N THR A 161 22.28 -3.64 10.09
CA THR A 161 21.86 -2.67 11.11
C THR A 161 20.76 -3.18 12.06
N ILE A 162 20.24 -4.39 11.86
CA ILE A 162 19.09 -4.91 12.62
C ILE A 162 19.56 -5.71 13.84
N THR A 163 19.02 -5.39 15.00
CA THR A 163 19.14 -6.21 16.21
C THR A 163 17.75 -6.70 16.64
N PRO A 164 17.25 -7.83 16.11
CA PRO A 164 15.89 -8.24 16.35
C PRO A 164 15.70 -8.73 17.79
N THR A 165 14.55 -8.43 18.40
CA THR A 165 14.18 -8.99 19.72
C THR A 165 13.92 -10.49 19.67
N TYR A 166 13.55 -11.04 18.51
CA TYR A 166 13.27 -12.45 18.28
C TYR A 166 13.63 -12.89 16.85
N GLY A 167 14.13 -14.11 16.69
CA GLY A 167 14.54 -14.67 15.40
C GLY A 167 15.90 -14.14 14.92
N THR A 168 16.25 -14.42 13.66
CA THR A 168 17.48 -13.89 13.04
C THR A 168 17.22 -12.55 12.35
N ALA A 169 18.28 -11.78 12.11
CA ALA A 169 18.18 -10.50 11.41
C ALA A 169 17.60 -10.69 9.99
N GLU A 170 17.99 -11.76 9.31
CA GLU A 170 17.49 -12.13 7.98
C GLU A 170 16.00 -12.46 8.00
N GLN A 171 15.54 -13.24 8.99
CA GLN A 171 14.13 -13.58 9.15
C GLN A 171 13.30 -12.32 9.40
N TYR A 172 13.77 -11.44 10.30
CA TYR A 172 13.11 -10.18 10.62
C TYR A 172 13.03 -9.26 9.39
N ALA A 173 14.16 -9.06 8.69
CA ALA A 173 14.24 -8.24 7.49
C ALA A 173 13.36 -8.81 6.36
N SER A 174 13.39 -10.13 6.16
CA SER A 174 12.54 -10.82 5.16
C SER A 174 11.06 -10.61 5.44
N ASN A 175 10.63 -10.75 6.70
CA ASN A 175 9.22 -10.54 7.07
C ASN A 175 8.81 -9.08 6.85
N CYS A 176 9.68 -8.13 7.24
CA CYS A 176 9.46 -6.70 7.01
C CYS A 176 9.28 -6.40 5.51
N TYR A 177 10.23 -6.87 4.69
CA TYR A 177 10.20 -6.73 3.24
C TYR A 177 8.92 -7.33 2.63
N SER A 178 8.56 -8.55 3.03
CA SER A 178 7.40 -9.27 2.50
C SER A 178 6.09 -8.53 2.77
N ILE A 179 5.85 -8.14 4.04
CA ILE A 179 4.61 -7.47 4.43
C ILE A 179 4.47 -6.12 3.72
N ARG A 180 5.53 -5.32 3.71
CA ARG A 180 5.51 -3.99 3.08
C ARG A 180 5.33 -4.07 1.58
N THR A 181 6.13 -4.91 0.91
CA THR A 181 6.18 -4.98 -0.55
C THR A 181 4.97 -5.70 -1.12
N PHE A 182 4.64 -6.90 -0.64
CA PHE A 182 3.60 -7.71 -1.25
C PHE A 182 2.22 -7.42 -0.65
N GLU A 183 2.08 -7.49 0.67
CA GLU A 183 0.76 -7.42 1.32
C GLU A 183 0.21 -6.00 1.45
N ARG A 184 1.08 -4.98 1.57
CA ARG A 184 0.68 -3.59 1.83
C ARG A 184 1.01 -2.59 0.71
N PHE A 185 1.58 -3.07 -0.39
CA PHE A 185 1.80 -2.27 -1.59
C PHE A 185 1.28 -2.97 -2.84
N LEU A 186 1.93 -4.04 -3.30
CA LEU A 186 1.61 -4.63 -4.60
C LEU A 186 0.19 -5.22 -4.65
N SER A 187 -0.25 -5.93 -3.61
CA SER A 187 -1.61 -6.47 -3.52
C SER A 187 -2.66 -5.33 -3.49
N TYR A 188 -2.37 -4.23 -2.79
CA TYR A 188 -3.25 -3.08 -2.71
C TYR A 188 -3.49 -2.45 -4.10
N PHE A 189 -2.51 -2.52 -5.00
CA PHE A 189 -2.65 -2.08 -6.39
C PHE A 189 -3.08 -3.20 -7.35
N GLY A 190 -3.36 -4.40 -6.85
CA GLY A 190 -3.79 -5.54 -7.67
C GLY A 190 -2.70 -6.09 -8.59
N LEU A 191 -1.43 -5.86 -8.25
CA LEU A 191 -0.27 -6.20 -9.07
C LEU A 191 0.24 -7.62 -8.82
N VAL A 192 -0.13 -8.21 -7.68
CA VAL A 192 0.22 -9.57 -7.32
C VAL A 192 -0.96 -10.30 -6.72
N GLU A 193 -1.00 -11.60 -6.95
CA GLU A 193 -1.79 -12.57 -6.20
C GLU A 193 -0.92 -13.15 -5.07
N ILE A 194 -1.56 -13.40 -3.92
CA ILE A 194 -0.88 -13.93 -2.74
C ILE A 194 -1.63 -15.17 -2.26
N GLU A 195 -0.99 -16.33 -2.40
CA GLU A 195 -1.47 -17.59 -1.81
C GLU A 195 -0.80 -17.78 -0.45
N LYS A 196 -1.61 -17.80 0.62
CA LYS A 196 -1.11 -17.95 1.99
C LYS A 196 -1.00 -19.44 2.34
N HIS A 197 0.22 -19.92 2.55
CA HIS A 197 0.52 -21.30 2.97
C HIS A 197 0.97 -21.34 4.44
N GLY A 198 0.67 -22.43 5.14
CA GLY A 198 1.06 -22.63 6.54
C GLY A 198 0.11 -21.99 7.56
N LYS A 199 0.33 -22.29 8.84
CA LYS A 199 -0.44 -21.75 9.98
C LYS A 199 0.44 -20.82 10.83
N MET A 200 -0.13 -19.73 11.31
CA MET A 200 0.47 -18.78 12.26
C MET A 200 1.94 -18.40 11.94
N LEU A 201 2.90 -18.98 12.67
CA LEU A 201 4.33 -18.63 12.64
C LEU A 201 5.08 -19.18 11.42
N GLU A 202 4.53 -20.20 10.73
CA GLU A 202 5.12 -20.78 9.51
C GLU A 202 4.47 -20.22 8.23
N ARG A 203 3.74 -19.10 8.35
CA ARG A 203 3.00 -18.55 7.22
C ARG A 203 3.97 -18.09 6.14
N ARG A 204 3.93 -18.75 5.00
CA ARG A 204 4.69 -18.40 3.80
C ARG A 204 3.74 -17.92 2.73
N ASN A 205 4.08 -16.80 2.11
CA ASN A 205 3.30 -16.26 1.02
C ASN A 205 3.90 -16.74 -0.30
N ILE A 206 3.09 -17.32 -1.17
CA ILE A 206 3.45 -17.57 -2.56
C ILE A 206 2.91 -16.40 -3.39
N ILE A 207 3.81 -15.78 -4.14
CA ILE A 207 3.56 -14.58 -4.92
C ILE A 207 3.56 -14.94 -6.41
N ARG A 208 2.61 -14.35 -7.14
CA ARG A 208 2.55 -14.36 -8.61
C ARG A 208 2.11 -12.99 -9.11
N THR A 209 2.64 -12.52 -10.23
CA THR A 209 2.15 -11.31 -10.89
C THR A 209 0.78 -11.52 -11.52
N THR A 210 -0.05 -10.48 -11.50
CA THR A 210 -1.32 -10.45 -12.23
C THR A 210 -1.09 -9.98 -13.67
N GLU A 211 -2.07 -10.18 -14.57
CA GLU A 211 -2.02 -9.56 -15.90
C GLU A 211 -1.93 -8.02 -15.83
N LEU A 212 -2.46 -7.42 -14.77
CA LEU A 212 -2.39 -5.97 -14.55
C LEU A 212 -0.94 -5.51 -14.37
N PHE A 213 -0.11 -6.32 -13.71
CA PHE A 213 1.32 -6.04 -13.59
C PHE A 213 1.96 -5.87 -14.96
N ASP A 214 1.76 -6.82 -15.87
CA ASP A 214 2.38 -6.81 -17.20
C ASP A 214 1.86 -5.67 -18.08
N LYS A 215 0.60 -5.28 -17.90
CA LYS A 215 -0.01 -4.13 -18.59
C LYS A 215 0.53 -2.79 -18.08
N LEU A 216 0.86 -2.70 -16.79
CA LEU A 216 1.22 -1.45 -16.13
C LEU A 216 2.72 -1.21 -16.02
N ILE A 217 3.51 -2.28 -15.84
CA ILE A 217 4.94 -2.22 -15.57
C ILE A 217 5.71 -2.76 -16.76
N LYS A 218 6.57 -1.92 -17.35
CA LYS A 218 7.50 -2.32 -18.41
C LYS A 218 8.93 -2.05 -17.99
N VAL A 219 9.67 -3.11 -17.68
CA VAL A 219 11.11 -3.03 -17.41
C VAL A 219 11.85 -2.98 -18.74
N ARG A 220 12.77 -2.02 -18.89
CA ARG A 220 13.60 -1.88 -20.08
C ARG A 220 15.07 -1.94 -19.66
N PRO A 221 15.96 -2.50 -20.50
CA PRO A 221 17.39 -2.37 -20.28
C PRO A 221 17.75 -0.90 -20.12
N HIS A 222 18.83 -0.63 -19.39
CA HIS A 222 19.43 0.69 -19.43
C HIS A 222 19.87 0.96 -20.87
N ASN A 223 19.29 1.96 -21.52
CA ASN A 223 19.81 2.43 -22.80
C ASN A 223 21.15 3.12 -22.51
N ASN A 224 22.24 2.41 -22.74
CA ASN A 224 23.54 3.04 -22.95
C ASN A 224 23.43 3.85 -24.23
N GLY A 225 22.94 5.09 -24.14
CA GLY A 225 22.88 5.99 -25.28
C GLY A 225 24.28 6.14 -25.85
N SER A 226 24.45 5.66 -27.08
CA SER A 226 25.46 6.11 -28.04
C SER A 226 25.18 7.55 -28.46
#